data_AF-A0A2T6FV57-F1
#
_entry.id   AF-A0A2T6FV57-F1
#
_cell.length_a   1.000
_cell.length_b   1.000
_cell.length_c   1.000
_cell.angle_alpha   90.00
_cell.angle_beta   90.00
_cell.angle_gamma   90.00
#
_symmetry.space_group_name_H-M   'P 1'
#
loop_
_entity.id
_entity.type
_entity.pdbx_description
1 polymer ?
#
loop_
_entity_poly.entity_id
_entity_poly.type
_entity_poly.pdbx_seq_one_letter_code
_entity_poly.pdbx_strand_id
1 'polypeptide(L)'
;MCHKKKSKALAVVLGALLLCTVMSVGASANGSEFKDVSPDHWGYETISWAKESGIVDGYPDGTFKPEQSVGQTEFLAMLIRAYKPKGFSEQSSDNDWRTPYIQYGFKMGWGASYITPPASKLSSFPKPEFPEPRMYVAKLITNASGRSYGFDDSIRFLLDSGLSNGKTDNTVSGFQGNELLTRAEAVTFIKNVKSKLEMLYPAPERRETAYDPKTLTLSPFEAFPLFVQQPVIYGDYSHITLTTPSSGYNLIHDPSYTISGTVQKAVGEALIMTVEYWDKGEFISEKNLQIPITKGDFKTTIELSKPGIFRVAIYSKQEKATPNTDITKFYVEYKSK
;
A
#
# COMPACT_ATOMS: atom_id res chain seq x y z
N MET A 1 -4.55 12.45 -81.65
CA MET A 1 -4.18 11.60 -80.49
C MET A 1 -4.40 12.38 -79.21
N CYS A 2 -5.07 11.76 -78.24
CA CYS A 2 -5.36 12.15 -76.83
C CYS A 2 -5.97 13.55 -76.57
N HIS A 3 -7.29 13.69 -76.30
CA HIS A 3 -8.02 13.49 -75.00
C HIS A 3 -7.60 14.48 -73.90
N LYS A 4 -8.47 15.17 -73.15
CA LYS A 4 -9.94 15.15 -73.01
C LYS A 4 -10.37 16.37 -72.15
N LYS A 5 -11.48 17.01 -72.57
CA LYS A 5 -12.60 17.61 -71.81
C LYS A 5 -12.37 18.59 -70.64
N LYS A 6 -12.93 19.79 -70.81
CA LYS A 6 -13.45 20.68 -69.76
C LYS A 6 -14.82 20.17 -69.24
N SER A 7 -15.10 20.28 -67.94
CA SER A 7 -16.45 20.58 -67.43
C SER A 7 -16.39 21.35 -66.12
N LYS A 8 -17.17 22.44 -66.08
CA LYS A 8 -17.28 23.46 -65.03
C LYS A 8 -18.25 23.02 -63.92
N ALA A 9 -18.08 23.57 -62.70
CA ALA A 9 -19.10 24.00 -61.72
C ALA A 9 -18.45 24.01 -60.31
N LEU A 10 -18.72 24.89 -59.34
CA LEU A 10 -19.48 26.14 -59.20
C LEU A 10 -19.25 26.63 -57.73
N ALA A 11 -19.29 27.96 -57.51
CA ALA A 11 -19.57 28.71 -56.25
C ALA A 11 -18.64 28.52 -55.02
N VAL A 12 -17.89 29.52 -54.53
CA VAL A 12 -18.21 30.86 -53.97
C VAL A 12 -18.82 30.84 -52.55
N VAL A 13 -17.91 31.06 -51.58
CA VAL A 13 -17.95 31.94 -50.37
C VAL A 13 -19.23 32.04 -49.53
N LEU A 14 -19.12 31.69 -48.23
CA LEU A 14 -19.79 32.27 -47.02
C LEU A 14 -19.48 31.31 -45.86
N GLY A 15 -19.09 31.65 -44.63
CA GLY A 15 -18.89 32.88 -43.89
C GLY A 15 -18.23 32.50 -42.56
N ALA A 16 -17.63 33.47 -41.88
CA ALA A 16 -16.93 33.32 -40.62
C ALA A 16 -17.80 32.74 -39.49
N LEU A 17 -17.26 31.82 -38.68
CA LEU A 17 -17.54 31.67 -37.24
C LEU A 17 -16.59 30.61 -36.65
N LEU A 18 -15.36 31.02 -36.34
CA LEU A 18 -14.52 30.30 -35.40
C LEU A 18 -15.14 30.49 -34.02
N LEU A 19 -15.96 29.52 -33.59
CA LEU A 19 -16.39 29.41 -32.20
C LEU A 19 -15.13 29.21 -31.33
N CYS A 20 -14.72 30.25 -30.62
CA CYS A 20 -13.96 30.11 -29.39
C CYS A 20 -14.82 29.29 -28.42
N THR A 21 -14.61 27.98 -28.35
CA THR A 21 -15.07 27.20 -27.21
C THR A 21 -14.19 27.61 -26.04
N VAL A 22 -14.69 28.60 -25.30
CA VAL A 22 -14.22 28.90 -23.95
C VAL A 22 -14.53 27.64 -23.15
N MET A 23 -13.53 26.79 -22.94
CA MET A 23 -13.60 25.76 -21.92
C MET A 23 -13.70 26.51 -20.60
N SER A 24 -14.92 26.58 -20.07
CA SER A 24 -15.16 27.02 -18.71
C SER A 24 -14.42 26.03 -17.81
N VAL A 25 -13.23 26.40 -17.37
CA VAL A 25 -12.58 25.75 -16.23
C VAL A 25 -13.49 26.07 -15.06
N GLY A 26 -14.38 25.13 -14.74
CA GLY A 26 -15.17 25.19 -13.53
C GLY A 26 -14.21 25.32 -12.36
N ALA A 27 -14.26 26.45 -11.66
CA ALA A 27 -13.61 26.58 -10.37
C ALA A 27 -14.14 25.44 -9.48
N SER A 28 -13.28 24.49 -9.12
CA SER A 28 -13.60 23.53 -8.07
C SER A 28 -13.86 24.33 -6.81
N ALA A 29 -15.10 24.27 -6.31
CA ALA A 29 -15.43 24.85 -5.03
C ALA A 29 -14.72 24.02 -3.95
N ASN A 30 -13.72 24.61 -3.30
CA ASN A 30 -13.00 24.05 -2.16
C ASN A 30 -13.93 23.96 -0.94
N GLY A 31 -14.63 22.84 -0.79
CA GLY A 31 -15.45 22.57 0.39
C GLY A 31 -15.96 21.14 0.43
N SER A 32 -16.16 20.58 1.63
CA SER A 32 -16.76 19.25 1.75
C SER A 32 -18.18 19.32 1.21
N GLU A 33 -18.46 18.75 0.03
CA GLU A 33 -19.81 18.80 -0.58
C GLU A 33 -20.85 17.92 0.17
N PHE A 34 -20.60 17.58 1.43
CA PHE A 34 -21.49 16.78 2.26
C PHE A 34 -22.47 17.68 3.00
N LYS A 35 -23.76 17.34 2.92
CA LYS A 35 -24.85 18.16 3.46
C LYS A 35 -24.84 18.30 4.99
N ASP A 36 -24.21 17.35 5.67
CA ASP A 36 -24.15 17.22 7.13
C ASP A 36 -22.79 17.63 7.72
N VAL A 37 -21.93 18.27 6.94
CA VAL A 37 -20.62 18.77 7.40
C VAL A 37 -20.57 20.28 7.21
N SER A 38 -20.84 21.02 8.28
CA SER A 38 -20.75 22.48 8.30
C SER A 38 -19.30 22.95 8.09
N PRO A 39 -19.05 24.09 7.42
CA PRO A 39 -17.73 24.74 7.41
C PRO A 39 -17.10 24.97 8.78
N ASP A 40 -17.92 25.14 9.83
CA ASP A 40 -17.46 25.31 11.22
C ASP A 40 -17.19 23.99 11.94
N HIS A 41 -17.44 22.84 11.29
CA HIS A 41 -17.16 21.54 11.88
C HIS A 41 -15.64 21.33 12.02
N TRP A 42 -15.17 20.85 13.17
CA TRP A 42 -13.74 20.67 13.46
C TRP A 42 -13.00 19.82 12.41
N GLY A 43 -13.72 18.86 11.81
CA GLY A 43 -13.20 17.96 10.78
C GLY A 43 -13.36 18.48 9.34
N TYR A 44 -13.93 19.66 9.09
CA TYR A 44 -14.33 20.13 7.76
C TYR A 44 -13.20 20.05 6.72
N GLU A 45 -12.02 20.60 7.04
CA GLU A 45 -10.87 20.59 6.12
C GLU A 45 -10.36 19.18 5.83
N THR A 46 -10.36 18.30 6.84
CA THR A 46 -9.85 16.94 6.68
C THR A 46 -10.84 16.05 5.95
N ILE A 47 -12.14 16.25 6.16
CA ILE A 47 -13.20 15.57 5.41
C ILE A 47 -13.17 16.03 3.95
N SER A 48 -13.00 17.34 3.69
CA SER A 48 -12.82 17.89 2.33
C SER A 48 -11.64 17.24 1.63
N TRP A 49 -10.47 17.22 2.28
CA TRP A 49 -9.27 16.56 1.78
C TRP A 49 -9.51 15.07 1.46
N ALA A 50 -10.21 14.35 2.34
CA ALA A 50 -10.50 12.94 2.15
C ALA A 50 -11.41 12.72 0.92
N LYS A 51 -12.39 13.61 0.71
CA LYS A 51 -13.26 13.57 -0.48
C LYS A 51 -12.48 13.87 -1.76
N GLU A 52 -11.75 14.97 -1.79
CA GLU A 52 -10.94 15.40 -2.95
C GLU A 52 -9.89 14.36 -3.34
N SER A 53 -9.35 13.64 -2.35
CA SER A 53 -8.34 12.58 -2.58
C SER A 53 -8.95 11.23 -3.01
N GLY A 54 -10.29 11.11 -3.05
CA GLY A 54 -10.99 9.86 -3.33
C GLY A 54 -10.87 8.82 -2.20
N ILE A 55 -10.67 9.26 -0.97
CA ILE A 55 -10.59 8.39 0.22
C ILE A 55 -11.98 8.03 0.71
N VAL A 56 -12.92 8.97 0.60
CA VAL A 56 -14.32 8.82 0.99
C VAL A 56 -15.27 9.44 -0.04
N ASP A 57 -16.35 8.73 -0.35
CA ASP A 57 -17.40 9.22 -1.26
C ASP A 57 -18.66 9.72 -0.53
N GLY A 58 -18.77 9.39 0.76
CA GLY A 58 -20.00 9.58 1.55
C GLY A 58 -21.09 8.58 1.20
N TYR A 59 -22.32 8.91 1.58
CA TYR A 59 -23.51 8.10 1.36
C TYR A 59 -24.32 8.62 0.16
N PRO A 60 -25.16 7.78 -0.48
CA PRO A 60 -25.96 8.18 -1.64
C PRO A 60 -26.93 9.36 -1.39
N ASP A 61 -27.26 9.65 -0.13
CA ASP A 61 -28.08 10.80 0.27
C ASP A 61 -27.30 12.14 0.28
N GLY A 62 -25.99 12.09 0.04
CA GLY A 62 -25.08 13.23 0.05
C GLY A 62 -24.52 13.57 1.43
N THR A 63 -24.59 12.64 2.39
CA THR A 63 -24.04 12.82 3.75
C THR A 63 -22.70 12.12 3.94
N PHE A 64 -21.89 12.57 4.90
CA PHE A 64 -20.66 11.92 5.34
C PHE A 64 -20.84 11.12 6.63
N LYS A 65 -21.73 11.58 7.51
CA LYS A 65 -22.00 11.10 8.87
C LYS A 65 -20.77 11.18 9.77
N PRO A 66 -20.27 12.40 10.07
CA PRO A 66 -18.98 12.59 10.77
C PRO A 66 -18.93 11.92 12.14
N GLU A 67 -20.04 11.89 12.86
CA GLU A 67 -20.17 11.33 14.21
C GLU A 67 -20.50 9.83 14.24
N GLN A 68 -20.80 9.22 13.09
CA GLN A 68 -21.05 7.79 13.03
C GLN A 68 -19.74 7.04 13.28
N SER A 69 -19.78 6.00 14.10
CA SER A 69 -18.62 5.13 14.32
C SER A 69 -18.24 4.37 13.06
N VAL A 70 -16.94 4.21 12.82
CA VAL A 70 -16.40 3.49 11.67
C VAL A 70 -16.20 2.01 12.00
N GLY A 71 -16.52 1.13 11.04
CA GLY A 71 -16.19 -0.29 11.13
C GLY A 71 -14.76 -0.61 10.65
N GLN A 72 -14.26 -1.81 10.95
CA GLN A 72 -12.90 -2.24 10.59
C GLN A 72 -12.63 -2.12 9.10
N THR A 73 -13.57 -2.61 8.29
CA THR A 73 -13.40 -2.66 6.84
C THR A 73 -13.53 -1.29 6.20
N GLU A 74 -14.39 -0.42 6.74
CA GLU A 74 -14.47 0.96 6.30
C GLU A 74 -13.15 1.70 6.58
N PHE A 75 -12.58 1.56 7.78
CA PHE A 75 -11.28 2.14 8.11
C PHE A 75 -10.18 1.60 7.19
N LEU A 76 -10.14 0.27 7.00
CA LEU A 76 -9.17 -0.37 6.11
C LEU A 76 -9.29 0.13 4.67
N ALA A 77 -10.52 0.32 4.17
CA ALA A 77 -10.75 0.87 2.84
C ALA A 77 -10.29 2.33 2.72
N MET A 78 -10.60 3.17 3.71
CA MET A 78 -10.08 4.55 3.77
C MET A 78 -8.55 4.56 3.77
N LEU A 79 -7.91 3.68 4.56
CA LEU A 79 -6.45 3.58 4.62
C LEU A 79 -5.87 3.15 3.26
N ILE A 80 -6.40 2.09 2.65
CA ILE A 80 -5.92 1.60 1.36
C ILE A 80 -6.11 2.66 0.26
N ARG A 81 -7.25 3.35 0.22
CA ARG A 81 -7.49 4.44 -0.74
C ARG A 81 -6.56 5.63 -0.53
N ALA A 82 -6.21 5.94 0.72
CA ALA A 82 -5.28 7.02 1.03
C ALA A 82 -3.84 6.75 0.55
N TYR A 83 -3.44 5.47 0.47
CA TYR A 83 -2.10 5.07 0.06
C TYR A 83 -1.99 4.52 -1.37
N LYS A 84 -3.10 4.06 -1.96
CA LYS A 84 -3.18 3.47 -3.31
C LYS A 84 -2.04 2.47 -3.58
N PRO A 85 -1.85 1.46 -2.70
CA PRO A 85 -0.65 0.62 -2.79
C PRO A 85 -0.65 -0.26 -4.04
N LYS A 86 0.52 -0.46 -4.65
CA LYS A 86 0.68 -1.34 -5.83
C LYS A 86 0.12 -2.74 -5.55
N GLY A 87 -0.56 -3.30 -6.54
CA GLY A 87 -1.13 -4.64 -6.49
C GLY A 87 -2.45 -4.72 -5.71
N PHE A 88 -2.98 -3.59 -5.26
CA PHE A 88 -4.38 -3.47 -4.89
C PHE A 88 -5.24 -3.22 -6.13
N SER A 89 -6.41 -3.85 -6.17
CA SER A 89 -7.44 -3.65 -7.20
C SER A 89 -8.80 -3.65 -6.51
N GLU A 90 -9.67 -2.70 -6.86
CA GLU A 90 -11.05 -2.64 -6.34
C GLU A 90 -11.97 -3.68 -6.98
N GLN A 91 -11.46 -4.51 -7.89
CA GLN A 91 -12.22 -5.60 -8.46
C GLN A 91 -12.60 -6.61 -7.37
N SER A 92 -13.89 -6.76 -7.16
CA SER A 92 -14.41 -7.76 -6.24
C SER A 92 -14.82 -9.04 -6.98
N SER A 93 -14.45 -10.19 -6.41
CA SER A 93 -14.87 -11.51 -6.89
C SER A 93 -16.32 -11.86 -6.52
N ASP A 94 -16.92 -11.09 -5.61
CA ASP A 94 -18.34 -11.15 -5.24
C ASP A 94 -18.91 -9.72 -5.17
N ASN A 95 -20.23 -9.52 -5.25
CA ASN A 95 -20.83 -8.16 -5.27
C ASN A 95 -20.74 -7.41 -3.91
N ASP A 96 -19.71 -7.69 -3.11
CA ASP A 96 -19.43 -7.07 -1.82
C ASP A 96 -18.20 -6.16 -1.92
N TRP A 97 -18.40 -4.86 -1.69
CA TRP A 97 -17.34 -3.86 -1.82
C TRP A 97 -16.17 -4.09 -0.85
N ARG A 98 -16.42 -4.81 0.25
CA ARG A 98 -15.45 -5.09 1.33
C ARG A 98 -14.35 -6.06 0.91
N THR A 99 -14.69 -6.98 0.03
CA THR A 99 -13.85 -8.13 -0.36
C THR A 99 -12.44 -7.77 -0.80
N PRO A 100 -12.22 -6.85 -1.77
CA PRO A 100 -10.86 -6.53 -2.20
C PRO A 100 -10.00 -5.95 -1.06
N TYR A 101 -10.59 -5.13 -0.19
CA TYR A 101 -9.88 -4.51 0.94
C TYR A 101 -9.50 -5.53 2.01
N ILE A 102 -10.43 -6.41 2.39
CA ILE A 102 -10.20 -7.50 3.35
C ILE A 102 -9.14 -8.47 2.82
N GLN A 103 -9.25 -8.89 1.56
CA GLN A 103 -8.27 -9.77 0.92
C GLN A 103 -6.88 -9.15 0.90
N TYR A 104 -6.79 -7.86 0.56
CA TYR A 104 -5.53 -7.14 0.56
C TYR A 104 -4.95 -7.02 1.98
N GLY A 105 -5.73 -6.56 2.95
CA GLY A 105 -5.31 -6.45 4.35
C GLY A 105 -4.87 -7.81 4.94
N PHE A 106 -5.56 -8.90 4.59
CA PHE A 106 -5.18 -10.26 4.95
C PHE A 106 -3.84 -10.67 4.32
N LYS A 107 -3.70 -10.48 3.01
CA LYS A 107 -2.46 -10.77 2.26
C LYS A 107 -1.25 -10.03 2.84
N MET A 108 -1.47 -8.80 3.31
CA MET A 108 -0.43 -7.95 3.88
C MET A 108 -0.20 -8.20 5.37
N GLY A 109 -0.99 -9.05 6.03
CA GLY A 109 -0.85 -9.33 7.46
C GLY A 109 -1.30 -8.18 8.38
N TRP A 110 -2.05 -7.20 7.87
CA TRP A 110 -2.48 -6.04 8.66
C TRP A 110 -3.59 -6.36 9.66
N GLY A 111 -4.27 -7.50 9.43
CA GLY A 111 -5.29 -8.03 10.30
C GLY A 111 -4.71 -8.57 11.59
N ALA A 112 -4.54 -7.69 12.57
CA ALA A 112 -4.50 -8.07 13.96
C ALA A 112 -5.77 -8.86 14.31
N SER A 113 -5.62 -10.16 14.47
CA SER A 113 -6.57 -11.13 15.07
C SER A 113 -7.98 -11.31 14.49
N TYR A 114 -8.50 -10.46 13.59
CA TYR A 114 -9.92 -10.55 13.16
C TYR A 114 -10.23 -10.37 11.67
N ILE A 115 -9.23 -10.07 10.82
CA ILE A 115 -9.42 -10.26 9.38
C ILE A 115 -9.45 -11.78 9.16
N THR A 116 -10.65 -12.34 9.34
CA THR A 116 -10.93 -13.74 9.08
C THR A 116 -10.52 -13.99 7.64
N PRO A 117 -9.75 -15.06 7.35
CA PRO A 117 -9.48 -15.43 5.97
C PRO A 117 -10.82 -15.40 5.23
N PRO A 118 -10.93 -14.64 4.13
CA PRO A 118 -12.21 -14.47 3.48
C PRO A 118 -12.72 -15.87 3.12
N ALA A 119 -13.92 -16.21 3.60
CA ALA A 119 -14.65 -17.33 3.06
C ALA A 119 -14.82 -17.10 1.55
N SER A 120 -15.00 -18.16 0.76
CA SER A 120 -15.07 -18.06 -0.71
C SER A 120 -16.15 -17.10 -1.22
N LYS A 121 -17.14 -16.71 -0.38
CA LYS A 121 -18.13 -15.65 -0.63
C LYS A 121 -18.41 -14.85 0.65
N LEU A 122 -17.91 -13.62 0.76
CA LEU A 122 -18.15 -12.73 1.90
C LEU A 122 -19.60 -12.23 1.94
N SER A 123 -20.20 -12.07 0.75
CA SER A 123 -21.62 -11.73 0.57
C SER A 123 -22.62 -12.65 1.28
N SER A 124 -22.20 -13.86 1.66
CA SER A 124 -23.04 -14.86 2.35
C SER A 124 -23.05 -14.69 3.88
N PHE A 125 -22.19 -13.83 4.43
CA PHE A 125 -22.13 -13.55 5.86
C PHE A 125 -22.97 -12.30 6.19
N PRO A 126 -23.71 -12.31 7.32
CA PRO A 126 -24.46 -11.14 7.77
C PRO A 126 -23.59 -9.87 7.79
N LYS A 127 -24.23 -8.72 7.62
CA LYS A 127 -23.61 -7.39 7.61
C LYS A 127 -23.65 -6.70 8.99
N PRO A 128 -22.81 -7.04 9.96
CA PRO A 128 -22.49 -6.07 10.97
C PRO A 128 -21.21 -5.37 10.56
N GLU A 129 -21.32 -4.12 10.14
CA GLU A 129 -20.22 -3.17 10.29
C GLU A 129 -20.11 -2.93 11.80
N PHE A 130 -19.46 -3.84 12.51
CA PHE A 130 -19.25 -3.65 13.94
C PHE A 130 -18.33 -2.44 14.10
N PRO A 131 -18.76 -1.41 14.83
CA PRO A 131 -17.87 -0.32 15.20
C PRO A 131 -16.62 -0.87 15.87
N GLU A 132 -15.45 -0.39 15.45
CA GLU A 132 -14.18 -0.87 15.99
C GLU A 132 -13.61 0.08 17.05
N PRO A 133 -13.13 -0.47 18.19
CA PRO A 133 -12.36 0.30 19.15
C PRO A 133 -11.06 0.87 18.57
N ARG A 134 -10.65 2.04 19.06
CA ARG A 134 -9.44 2.76 18.63
C ARG A 134 -8.17 1.91 18.73
N MET A 135 -8.08 1.00 19.71
CA MET A 135 -6.91 0.11 19.85
C MET A 135 -6.71 -0.83 18.66
N TYR A 136 -7.78 -1.23 17.97
CA TYR A 136 -7.68 -2.08 16.79
C TYR A 136 -7.12 -1.30 15.60
N VAL A 137 -7.52 -0.04 15.45
CA VAL A 137 -6.93 0.87 14.48
C VAL A 137 -5.45 1.09 14.78
N ALA A 138 -5.09 1.26 16.06
CA ALA A 138 -3.68 1.39 16.45
C ALA A 138 -2.85 0.19 16.03
N LYS A 139 -3.36 -1.01 16.26
CA LYS A 139 -2.69 -2.26 15.91
C LYS A 139 -2.62 -2.46 14.39
N LEU A 140 -3.69 -2.14 13.66
CA LEU A 140 -3.71 -2.18 12.19
C LEU A 140 -2.64 -1.25 11.59
N ILE A 141 -2.54 -0.02 12.07
CA ILE A 141 -1.53 0.95 11.59
C ILE A 141 -0.11 0.52 11.97
N THR A 142 0.07 -0.05 13.17
CA THR A 142 1.35 -0.65 13.56
C THR A 142 1.76 -1.75 12.58
N ASN A 143 0.83 -2.67 12.26
CA ASN A 143 1.05 -3.72 11.28
C ASN A 143 1.34 -3.17 9.88
N ALA A 144 0.60 -2.15 9.45
CA ALA A 144 0.79 -1.50 8.17
C ALA A 144 2.08 -0.65 8.09
N SER A 145 2.72 -0.37 9.22
CA SER A 145 4.06 0.21 9.29
C SER A 145 5.18 -0.84 9.19
N GLY A 146 4.82 -2.13 9.08
CA GLY A 146 5.75 -3.25 9.03
C GLY A 146 6.13 -3.81 10.41
N ARG A 147 5.40 -3.51 11.48
CA ARG A 147 5.68 -4.01 12.85
C ARG A 147 4.62 -4.98 13.30
N SER A 148 4.81 -5.66 14.43
CA SER A 148 3.73 -6.43 15.06
C SER A 148 3.88 -6.40 16.57
N TYR A 149 3.03 -5.62 17.24
CA TYR A 149 3.00 -5.46 18.69
C TYR A 149 1.65 -5.85 19.28
N GLY A 150 1.61 -6.05 20.60
CA GLY A 150 0.37 -6.13 21.37
C GLY A 150 -0.43 -4.82 21.31
N PHE A 151 -1.67 -4.80 21.80
CA PHE A 151 -2.54 -3.62 21.69
C PHE A 151 -1.96 -2.37 22.37
N ASP A 152 -1.58 -2.48 23.64
CA ASP A 152 -1.02 -1.35 24.41
C ASP A 152 0.33 -0.89 23.82
N ASP A 153 1.14 -1.84 23.34
CA ASP A 153 2.41 -1.56 22.69
C ASP A 153 2.24 -0.90 21.31
N SER A 154 1.22 -1.28 20.55
CA SER A 154 0.81 -0.59 19.31
C SER A 154 0.36 0.84 19.59
N ILE A 155 -0.41 1.05 20.66
CA ILE A 155 -0.79 2.40 21.10
C ILE A 155 0.47 3.18 21.45
N ARG A 156 1.37 2.60 22.26
CA ARG A 156 2.62 3.26 22.66
C ARG A 156 3.49 3.64 21.47
N PHE A 157 3.64 2.75 20.50
CA PHE A 157 4.36 3.02 19.26
C PHE A 157 3.78 4.21 18.50
N LEU A 158 2.46 4.28 18.32
CA LEU A 158 1.79 5.39 17.64
C LEU A 158 2.01 6.73 18.35
N LEU A 159 1.96 6.73 19.68
CA LEU A 159 2.19 7.90 20.51
C LEU A 159 3.63 8.40 20.40
N ASP A 160 4.60 7.51 20.54
CA ASP A 160 6.03 7.87 20.55
C ASP A 160 6.59 8.19 19.16
N SER A 161 6.04 7.58 18.11
CA SER A 161 6.35 7.94 16.72
C SER A 161 5.62 9.21 16.27
N GLY A 162 4.70 9.71 17.10
CA GLY A 162 3.86 10.86 16.81
C GLY A 162 2.80 10.61 15.74
N LEU A 163 2.54 9.37 15.35
CA LEU A 163 1.40 9.02 14.50
C LEU A 163 0.05 9.34 15.16
N SER A 164 0.02 9.40 16.50
CA SER A 164 -1.11 9.87 17.29
C SER A 164 -0.63 10.71 18.47
N ASN A 165 -1.48 11.62 18.95
CA ASN A 165 -1.26 12.37 20.20
C ASN A 165 -2.15 11.85 21.35
N GLY A 166 -2.88 10.76 21.15
CA GLY A 166 -3.95 10.33 22.05
C GLY A 166 -5.25 11.10 21.83
N LYS A 167 -6.29 10.78 22.61
CA LYS A 167 -7.59 11.46 22.57
C LYS A 167 -7.66 12.56 23.63
N THR A 168 -7.22 12.27 24.85
CA THR A 168 -7.18 13.22 25.98
C THR A 168 -5.78 13.70 26.28
N ASP A 169 -4.80 12.81 26.19
CA ASP A 169 -3.41 13.05 26.52
C ASP A 169 -2.51 12.00 25.84
N ASN A 170 -1.22 12.29 25.74
CA ASN A 170 -0.23 11.46 25.05
C ASN A 170 0.24 10.27 25.92
N THR A 171 -0.72 9.46 26.37
CA THR A 171 -0.50 8.25 27.17
C THR A 171 -1.34 7.09 26.63
N VAL A 172 -1.00 5.84 26.96
CA VAL A 172 -1.76 4.66 26.54
C VAL A 172 -3.22 4.72 27.03
N SER A 173 -3.44 5.19 28.27
CA SER A 173 -4.78 5.42 28.79
C SER A 173 -5.47 6.60 28.08
N GLY A 174 -4.74 7.70 27.88
CA GLY A 174 -5.22 8.89 27.19
C GLY A 174 -5.57 8.69 25.70
N PHE A 175 -5.07 7.62 25.09
CA PHE A 175 -5.47 7.19 23.76
C PHE A 175 -6.92 6.70 23.69
N GLN A 176 -7.50 6.28 24.83
CA GLN A 176 -8.87 5.80 24.96
C GLN A 176 -9.14 4.57 24.07
N GLY A 177 -8.30 3.53 24.19
CA GLY A 177 -8.29 2.39 23.27
C GLY A 177 -9.62 1.62 23.12
N ASN A 178 -10.45 1.61 24.17
CA ASN A 178 -11.76 0.94 24.18
C ASN A 178 -12.89 1.76 23.53
N GLU A 179 -12.68 3.07 23.36
CA GLU A 179 -13.67 3.94 22.73
C GLU A 179 -13.75 3.67 21.22
N LEU A 180 -14.92 3.91 20.65
CA LEU A 180 -15.14 3.80 19.21
C LEU A 180 -14.54 5.02 18.49
N LEU A 181 -14.07 4.78 17.26
CA LEU A 181 -13.57 5.83 16.37
C LEU A 181 -14.70 6.33 15.47
N THR A 182 -14.93 7.65 15.40
CA THR A 182 -15.90 8.21 14.44
C THR A 182 -15.31 8.28 13.03
N ARG A 183 -16.15 8.42 12.01
CA ARG A 183 -15.71 8.59 10.61
C ARG A 183 -14.86 9.85 10.43
N ALA A 184 -15.20 10.95 11.09
CA ALA A 184 -14.39 12.18 11.07
C ALA A 184 -13.04 11.99 11.77
N GLU A 185 -13.02 11.31 12.91
CA GLU A 185 -11.76 10.95 13.60
C GLU A 185 -10.91 10.01 12.74
N ALA A 186 -11.52 9.06 12.03
CA ALA A 186 -10.83 8.11 11.16
C ALA A 186 -10.07 8.77 10.02
N VAL A 187 -10.71 9.65 9.25
CA VAL A 187 -10.03 10.37 8.15
C VAL A 187 -8.94 11.31 8.68
N THR A 188 -9.15 11.90 9.86
CA THR A 188 -8.15 12.73 10.54
C THR A 188 -6.95 11.91 10.96
N PHE A 189 -7.20 10.73 11.53
CA PHE A 189 -6.17 9.78 11.90
C PHE A 189 -5.34 9.37 10.68
N ILE A 190 -5.99 9.00 9.57
CA ILE A 190 -5.33 8.60 8.33
C ILE A 190 -4.49 9.73 7.73
N LYS A 191 -5.00 10.98 7.74
CA LYS A 191 -4.24 12.16 7.29
C LYS A 191 -2.97 12.35 8.11
N ASN A 192 -3.06 12.23 9.43
CA ASN A 192 -1.91 12.33 10.32
C ASN A 192 -0.89 11.22 10.07
N VAL A 193 -1.36 9.97 9.93
CA VAL A 193 -0.49 8.84 9.62
C VAL A 193 0.22 9.07 8.28
N LYS A 194 -0.52 9.43 7.22
CA LYS A 194 0.05 9.68 5.89
C LYS A 194 1.07 10.82 5.87
N SER A 195 0.95 11.80 6.77
CA SER A 195 1.94 12.89 6.87
C SER A 195 3.32 12.44 7.39
N LYS A 196 3.41 11.25 8.01
CA LYS A 196 4.63 10.73 8.64
C LYS A 196 5.06 9.35 8.15
N LEU A 197 4.10 8.52 7.74
CA LEU A 197 4.31 7.22 7.14
C LEU A 197 4.02 7.34 5.64
N GLU A 198 5.07 7.29 4.85
CA GLU A 198 4.99 7.58 3.43
C GLU A 198 4.37 6.43 2.62
N MET A 199 4.59 5.20 3.07
CA MET A 199 4.06 3.99 2.43
C MET A 199 3.68 2.93 3.45
N LEU A 200 2.81 2.00 3.03
CA LEU A 200 2.44 0.85 3.84
C LEU A 200 3.33 -0.37 3.51
N TYR A 201 3.61 -1.15 4.52
CA TYR A 201 4.48 -2.33 4.49
C TYR A 201 3.71 -3.57 4.94
N PRO A 202 4.00 -4.77 4.41
CA PRO A 202 3.49 -6.01 4.98
C PRO A 202 3.90 -6.14 6.45
N ALA A 203 3.03 -6.67 7.29
CA ALA A 203 3.37 -7.01 8.66
C ALA A 203 4.31 -8.24 8.70
N PRO A 204 5.22 -8.33 9.69
CA PRO A 204 6.11 -9.48 9.85
C PRO A 204 5.31 -10.73 10.22
N GLU A 205 5.79 -11.91 9.84
CA GLU A 205 5.08 -13.17 10.10
C GLU A 205 4.99 -13.47 11.60
N ARG A 206 3.77 -13.35 12.13
CA ARG A 206 3.24 -13.83 13.43
C ARG A 206 4.28 -14.10 14.54
N ARG A 207 4.82 -13.02 15.11
CA ARG A 207 5.07 -12.93 16.56
C ARG A 207 4.73 -11.52 17.00
N GLU A 208 3.73 -11.38 17.85
CA GLU A 208 3.58 -10.14 18.60
C GLU A 208 4.83 -10.00 19.46
N THR A 209 5.48 -8.85 19.34
CA THR A 209 6.66 -8.52 20.12
C THR A 209 6.31 -7.41 21.09
N ALA A 210 7.09 -7.28 22.16
CA ALA A 210 6.98 -6.12 23.04
C ALA A 210 7.40 -4.87 22.29
N TYR A 211 6.87 -3.72 22.69
CA TYR A 211 7.33 -2.43 22.17
C TYR A 211 8.84 -2.24 22.40
N ASP A 212 9.59 -1.86 21.36
CA ASP A 212 11.00 -1.46 21.45
C ASP A 212 11.16 0.01 20.95
N PRO A 213 11.64 0.94 21.78
CA PRO A 213 11.85 2.34 21.36
C PRO A 213 12.81 2.52 20.17
N LYS A 214 13.68 1.55 19.89
CA LYS A 214 14.58 1.60 18.72
C LYS A 214 13.82 1.46 17.40
N THR A 215 12.58 0.97 17.44
CA THR A 215 11.74 0.73 16.27
C THR A 215 11.00 1.98 15.80
N LEU A 216 11.12 3.11 16.52
CA LEU A 216 10.28 4.31 16.33
C LEU A 216 10.33 4.95 14.95
N THR A 217 11.39 4.69 14.22
CA THR A 217 11.57 5.13 12.84
C THR A 217 10.47 4.56 11.95
N LEU A 218 9.64 5.39 11.31
CA LEU A 218 8.42 4.94 10.62
C LEU A 218 8.64 4.15 9.32
N SER A 219 9.84 4.20 8.73
CA SER A 219 10.25 3.25 7.69
C SER A 219 10.70 1.92 8.34
N PRO A 220 10.72 0.79 7.63
CA PRO A 220 11.21 -0.50 8.11
C PRO A 220 12.72 -0.50 8.41
N PHE A 221 13.26 0.57 8.98
CA PHE A 221 14.63 0.69 9.49
C PHE A 221 15.02 -0.43 10.45
N GLU A 222 14.04 -1.14 10.99
CA GLU A 222 14.29 -2.44 11.58
C GLU A 222 14.58 -3.44 10.48
N ALA A 223 15.84 -3.85 10.40
CA ALA A 223 16.28 -5.04 9.72
C ALA A 223 15.36 -6.23 10.07
N PHE A 224 14.31 -6.46 9.28
CA PHE A 224 13.52 -7.68 9.41
C PHE A 224 14.40 -8.87 9.03
N PRO A 225 14.21 -10.05 9.64
CA PRO A 225 14.89 -11.23 9.14
C PRO A 225 14.54 -11.43 7.66
N LEU A 226 15.50 -11.89 6.88
CA LEU A 226 15.24 -12.27 5.49
C LEU A 226 14.18 -13.37 5.47
N PHE A 227 13.01 -13.06 4.91
CA PHE A 227 11.95 -14.03 4.74
C PHE A 227 12.18 -14.80 3.44
N VAL A 228 12.50 -16.09 3.59
CA VAL A 228 12.50 -17.07 2.50
C VAL A 228 11.17 -17.81 2.58
N GLN A 229 10.26 -17.51 1.67
CA GLN A 229 8.97 -18.20 1.61
C GLN A 229 9.22 -19.63 1.10
N GLN A 230 9.14 -20.62 1.99
CA GLN A 230 9.28 -22.03 1.63
C GLN A 230 7.97 -22.57 1.03
N PRO A 231 8.04 -23.39 -0.02
CA PRO A 231 6.86 -23.97 -0.64
C PRO A 231 6.25 -25.09 0.21
N VAL A 232 4.93 -25.28 0.11
CA VAL A 232 4.22 -26.40 0.74
C VAL A 232 4.64 -27.71 0.04
N ILE A 233 5.18 -28.66 0.82
CA ILE A 233 6.03 -29.77 0.35
C ILE A 233 5.25 -30.77 -0.54
N TYR A 234 5.59 -30.80 -1.83
CA TYR A 234 5.48 -31.99 -2.71
C TYR A 234 6.58 -31.94 -3.80
N GLY A 235 7.82 -32.31 -3.47
CA GLY A 235 8.91 -32.59 -4.44
C GLY A 235 10.15 -31.70 -4.33
N ASP A 236 11.02 -31.81 -5.33
CA ASP A 236 12.26 -31.04 -5.47
C ASP A 236 11.97 -29.53 -5.61
N TYR A 237 12.55 -28.69 -4.74
CA TYR A 237 12.42 -27.23 -4.77
C TYR A 237 13.77 -26.53 -4.67
N SER A 238 13.83 -25.29 -5.15
CA SER A 238 15.01 -24.44 -5.03
C SER A 238 15.12 -23.85 -3.65
N HIS A 239 16.27 -24.07 -2.99
CA HIS A 239 16.59 -23.37 -1.77
C HIS A 239 17.54 -22.20 -2.05
N ILE A 240 17.11 -20.97 -1.77
CA ILE A 240 17.90 -19.75 -1.97
C ILE A 240 18.35 -19.25 -0.59
N THR A 241 19.65 -18.98 -0.45
CA THR A 241 20.23 -18.37 0.76
C THR A 241 21.00 -17.12 0.36
N LEU A 242 20.70 -15.96 0.95
CA LEU A 242 21.45 -14.72 0.69
C LEU A 242 22.66 -14.62 1.61
N THR A 243 23.80 -14.29 1.02
CA THR A 243 25.02 -13.84 1.74
C THR A 243 24.99 -12.33 1.93
N THR A 244 24.49 -11.60 0.93
CA THR A 244 24.25 -10.14 0.99
C THR A 244 22.93 -9.86 0.29
N PRO A 245 21.95 -9.20 0.93
CA PRO A 245 21.99 -8.60 2.28
C PRO A 245 22.12 -9.59 3.44
N SER A 246 22.53 -9.09 4.61
CA SER A 246 22.46 -9.82 5.88
C SER A 246 21.12 -9.64 6.60
N SER A 247 20.24 -8.78 6.09
CA SER A 247 18.91 -8.53 6.61
C SER A 247 17.89 -8.15 5.53
N GLY A 248 16.61 -8.16 5.88
CA GLY A 248 15.51 -7.79 5.03
C GLY A 248 15.44 -6.30 4.67
N TYR A 249 16.20 -5.42 5.32
CA TYR A 249 16.23 -3.98 5.00
C TYR A 249 17.65 -3.42 5.07
N ASN A 250 18.06 -2.66 4.04
CA ASN A 250 19.41 -2.15 3.92
C ASN A 250 19.37 -0.66 3.53
N LEU A 251 19.81 0.21 4.44
CA LEU A 251 20.02 1.62 4.13
C LEU A 251 21.40 1.78 3.48
N ILE A 252 21.42 2.34 2.28
CA ILE A 252 22.62 2.50 1.47
C ILE A 252 22.76 3.96 1.05
N HIS A 253 24.01 4.41 0.99
CA HIS A 253 24.37 5.76 0.54
C HIS A 253 25.12 5.77 -0.79
N ASP A 254 25.51 4.59 -1.27
CA ASP A 254 26.13 4.41 -2.58
C ASP A 254 25.03 4.16 -3.63
N PRO A 255 25.17 4.67 -4.86
CA PRO A 255 24.17 4.52 -5.91
C PRO A 255 24.13 3.12 -6.53
N SER A 256 24.69 2.12 -5.86
CA SER A 256 24.73 0.73 -6.34
C SER A 256 24.67 -0.23 -5.15
N TYR A 257 24.09 -1.41 -5.36
CA TYR A 257 23.98 -2.42 -4.32
C TYR A 257 24.25 -3.83 -4.84
N THR A 258 25.22 -4.52 -4.24
CA THR A 258 25.59 -5.90 -4.61
C THR A 258 24.81 -6.90 -3.78
N ILE A 259 24.23 -7.87 -4.49
CA ILE A 259 23.42 -8.95 -3.96
C ILE A 259 24.13 -10.26 -4.28
N SER A 260 24.27 -11.15 -3.31
CA SER A 260 24.93 -12.43 -3.50
C SER A 260 24.36 -13.50 -2.58
N GLY A 261 24.54 -14.76 -2.97
CA GLY A 261 24.03 -15.89 -2.21
C GLY A 261 24.33 -17.23 -2.87
N THR A 262 23.74 -18.27 -2.31
CA THR A 262 23.82 -19.64 -2.79
C THR A 262 22.44 -20.19 -3.14
N VAL A 263 22.43 -21.18 -4.02
CA VAL A 263 21.26 -21.94 -4.44
C VAL A 263 21.60 -23.42 -4.39
N GLN A 264 20.94 -24.17 -3.52
CA GLN A 264 21.22 -25.61 -3.37
C GLN A 264 20.62 -26.45 -4.52
N LYS A 265 19.52 -25.99 -5.15
CA LYS A 265 18.84 -26.73 -6.23
C LYS A 265 17.97 -25.84 -7.14
N ALA A 266 18.56 -25.10 -8.07
CA ALA A 266 17.77 -24.24 -8.96
C ALA A 266 16.87 -25.07 -9.91
N VAL A 267 15.59 -24.71 -10.01
CA VAL A 267 14.74 -25.09 -11.14
C VAL A 267 15.06 -24.09 -12.27
N GLY A 268 15.63 -24.59 -13.37
CA GLY A 268 16.10 -23.78 -14.49
C GLY A 268 17.57 -23.33 -14.40
N GLU A 269 18.05 -22.64 -15.44
CA GLU A 269 19.47 -22.24 -15.60
C GLU A 269 19.85 -20.90 -14.92
N ALA A 270 18.86 -20.14 -14.43
CA ALA A 270 19.06 -18.81 -13.84
C ALA A 270 17.98 -18.49 -12.78
N LEU A 271 18.34 -17.60 -11.84
CA LEU A 271 17.36 -16.96 -10.97
C LEU A 271 16.70 -15.78 -11.70
N ILE A 272 15.48 -15.44 -11.29
CA ILE A 272 14.80 -14.20 -11.67
C ILE A 272 14.84 -13.26 -10.47
N MET A 273 15.20 -12.00 -10.71
CA MET A 273 15.10 -10.92 -9.75
C MET A 273 14.19 -9.82 -10.27
N THR A 274 13.23 -9.42 -9.44
CA THR A 274 12.39 -8.25 -9.66
C THR A 274 12.86 -7.14 -8.74
N VAL A 275 13.12 -5.96 -9.29
CA VAL A 275 13.50 -4.75 -8.57
C VAL A 275 12.45 -3.69 -8.83
N GLU A 276 11.66 -3.35 -7.82
CA GLU A 276 10.70 -2.26 -7.88
C GLU A 276 11.32 -1.00 -7.30
N TYR A 277 11.24 0.13 -8.00
CA TYR A 277 11.60 1.45 -7.48
C TYR A 277 10.33 2.19 -7.02
N TRP A 278 10.38 2.66 -5.78
CA TRP A 278 9.35 3.42 -5.12
C TRP A 278 9.91 4.77 -4.67
N ASP A 279 9.21 5.83 -5.04
CA ASP A 279 9.54 7.20 -4.64
C ASP A 279 8.33 7.78 -3.93
N LYS A 280 8.57 8.29 -2.74
CA LYS A 280 7.55 8.83 -1.86
C LYS A 280 6.30 7.98 -1.67
N GLY A 281 6.50 6.67 -1.57
CA GLY A 281 5.42 5.69 -1.40
C GLY A 281 4.62 5.39 -2.66
N GLU A 282 4.94 6.04 -3.77
CA GLU A 282 4.38 5.74 -5.08
C GLU A 282 5.29 4.76 -5.83
N PHE A 283 4.67 3.77 -6.48
CA PHE A 283 5.38 2.88 -7.38
C PHE A 283 5.77 3.64 -8.65
N ILE A 284 7.05 3.59 -9.02
CA ILE A 284 7.56 4.32 -10.18
C ILE A 284 7.90 3.37 -11.33
N SER A 285 8.63 2.29 -11.05
CA SER A 285 9.07 1.37 -12.10
C SER A 285 9.45 0.00 -11.57
N GLU A 286 9.48 -0.99 -12.45
CA GLU A 286 9.93 -2.35 -12.15
C GLU A 286 10.93 -2.82 -13.21
N LYS A 287 11.98 -3.51 -12.77
CA LYS A 287 12.97 -4.15 -13.63
C LYS A 287 13.06 -5.63 -13.29
N ASN A 288 13.03 -6.47 -14.32
CA ASN A 288 13.27 -7.91 -14.20
C ASN A 288 14.66 -8.26 -14.73
N LEU A 289 15.42 -9.03 -13.96
CA LEU A 289 16.80 -9.44 -14.22
C LEU A 289 16.89 -10.96 -14.18
N GLN A 290 17.65 -11.55 -15.10
CA GLN A 290 18.09 -12.94 -14.99
C GLN A 290 19.48 -12.97 -14.35
N ILE A 291 19.65 -13.78 -13.32
CA ILE A 291 20.91 -13.93 -12.61
C ILE A 291 21.50 -15.30 -12.92
N PRO A 292 22.68 -15.37 -13.55
CA PRO A 292 23.34 -16.65 -13.80
C PRO A 292 23.78 -17.30 -12.48
N ILE A 293 23.71 -18.62 -12.44
CA ILE A 293 24.15 -19.42 -11.30
C ILE A 293 25.43 -20.15 -11.71
N THR A 294 26.49 -20.01 -10.93
CA THR A 294 27.78 -20.67 -11.18
C THR A 294 28.14 -21.54 -9.99
N LYS A 295 28.14 -22.87 -10.18
CA LYS A 295 28.45 -23.86 -9.11
C LYS A 295 27.61 -23.69 -7.84
N GLY A 296 26.36 -23.25 -7.98
CA GLY A 296 25.46 -23.00 -6.86
C GLY A 296 25.57 -21.59 -6.27
N ASP A 297 26.49 -20.76 -6.72
CA ASP A 297 26.62 -19.37 -6.27
C ASP A 297 25.99 -18.39 -7.27
N PHE A 298 25.52 -17.24 -6.78
CA PHE A 298 25.14 -16.12 -7.61
C PHE A 298 25.61 -14.79 -7.02
N LYS A 299 25.87 -13.83 -7.90
CA LYS A 299 26.22 -12.45 -7.55
C LYS A 299 25.74 -11.50 -8.64
N THR A 300 25.09 -10.41 -8.25
CA THR A 300 24.63 -9.36 -9.15
C THR A 300 24.69 -8.00 -8.46
N THR A 301 24.74 -6.92 -9.24
CA THR A 301 24.69 -5.55 -8.72
C THR A 301 23.53 -4.82 -9.38
N ILE A 302 22.76 -4.10 -8.57
CA ILE A 302 21.70 -3.23 -9.04
C ILE A 302 22.14 -1.77 -8.90
N GLU A 303 21.79 -0.94 -9.88
CA GLU A 303 22.01 0.51 -9.85
C GLU A 303 20.80 1.18 -9.19
N LEU A 304 21.06 2.06 -8.23
CA LEU A 304 20.07 2.83 -7.47
C LEU A 304 20.06 4.26 -8.01
N SER A 305 19.38 4.45 -9.14
CA SER A 305 19.50 5.68 -9.94
C SER A 305 19.02 6.97 -9.24
N LYS A 306 18.15 6.85 -8.23
CA LYS A 306 17.58 7.97 -7.47
C LYS A 306 17.29 7.56 -6.03
N PRO A 307 17.36 8.50 -5.06
CA PRO A 307 16.95 8.23 -3.68
C PRO A 307 15.52 7.71 -3.61
N GLY A 308 15.28 6.74 -2.72
CA GLY A 308 13.99 6.09 -2.60
C GLY A 308 14.13 4.64 -2.13
N ILE A 309 13.04 3.88 -2.21
CA ILE A 309 12.98 2.50 -1.73
C ILE A 309 12.96 1.55 -2.92
N PHE A 310 13.85 0.57 -2.88
CA PHE A 310 13.92 -0.52 -3.84
C PHE A 310 13.44 -1.80 -3.18
N ARG A 311 12.34 -2.38 -3.68
CA ARG A 311 11.85 -3.69 -3.24
C ARG A 311 12.41 -4.76 -4.14
N VAL A 312 13.15 -5.70 -3.57
CA VAL A 312 13.84 -6.75 -4.33
C VAL A 312 13.23 -8.11 -3.97
N ALA A 313 12.84 -8.85 -5.00
CA ALA A 313 12.41 -10.24 -4.89
C ALA A 313 13.30 -11.12 -5.77
N ILE A 314 13.75 -12.26 -5.25
CA ILE A 314 14.58 -13.23 -5.98
C ILE A 314 13.91 -14.59 -5.87
N TYR A 315 13.78 -15.28 -6.99
CA TYR A 315 13.13 -16.58 -7.08
C TYR A 315 13.67 -17.39 -8.26
N SER A 316 13.57 -18.72 -8.24
CA SER A 316 13.90 -19.56 -9.40
C SER A 316 12.76 -19.57 -10.43
N LYS A 317 13.11 -19.70 -11.72
CA LYS A 317 12.11 -19.69 -12.79
C LYS A 317 11.22 -20.95 -12.70
N GLN A 318 9.90 -20.77 -12.69
CA GLN A 318 8.98 -21.89 -12.79
C GLN A 318 8.96 -22.45 -14.22
N GLU A 319 9.31 -23.72 -14.40
CA GLU A 319 9.18 -24.39 -15.70
C GLU A 319 7.76 -24.95 -15.94
N LYS A 320 7.00 -25.26 -14.88
CA LYS A 320 5.57 -25.64 -14.92
C LYS A 320 4.89 -25.19 -13.63
N ALA A 321 3.55 -25.14 -13.63
CA ALA A 321 2.66 -24.65 -12.58
C ALA A 321 2.70 -25.45 -11.25
N THR A 322 3.88 -25.74 -10.71
CA THR A 322 4.09 -26.33 -9.39
C THR A 322 4.61 -25.27 -8.41
N PRO A 323 4.17 -25.31 -7.15
CA PRO A 323 4.48 -24.28 -6.15
C PRO A 323 5.93 -24.31 -5.63
N ASN A 324 6.88 -24.99 -6.28
CA ASN A 324 8.18 -25.40 -5.71
C ASN A 324 9.31 -24.33 -5.81
N THR A 325 8.98 -23.06 -5.57
CA THR A 325 9.95 -21.95 -5.73
C THR A 325 10.14 -21.22 -4.41
N ASP A 326 11.36 -21.25 -3.85
CA ASP A 326 11.70 -20.32 -2.77
C ASP A 326 11.73 -18.88 -3.30
N ILE A 327 11.09 -17.99 -2.56
CA ILE A 327 11.11 -16.56 -2.84
C ILE A 327 11.77 -15.87 -1.66
N THR A 328 12.85 -15.13 -1.93
CA THR A 328 13.46 -14.24 -0.94
C THR A 328 13.11 -12.79 -1.26
N LYS A 329 12.70 -12.02 -0.24
CA LYS A 329 12.35 -10.60 -0.39
C LYS A 329 13.12 -9.73 0.59
N PHE A 330 13.55 -8.56 0.14
CA PHE A 330 14.18 -7.54 0.98
C PHE A 330 14.02 -6.14 0.37
N TYR A 331 14.44 -5.14 1.13
CA TYR A 331 14.36 -3.73 0.79
C TYR A 331 15.77 -3.11 0.80
N VAL A 332 15.98 -2.18 -0.12
CA VAL A 332 17.15 -1.30 -0.15
C VAL A 332 16.65 0.14 -0.18
N GLU A 333 16.92 0.92 0.86
CA GLU A 333 16.64 2.36 0.85
C GLU A 333 17.90 3.11 0.45
N TYR A 334 17.84 3.84 -0.66
CA TYR A 334 18.95 4.69 -1.09
C TYR A 334 18.69 6.13 -0.61
N LYS A 335 19.65 6.67 0.15
CA LYS A 335 19.71 8.10 0.45
C LYS A 335 21.00 8.68 -0.08
N SER A 336 20.90 9.73 -0.90
CA SER A 336 22.07 10.54 -1.24
C SER A 336 22.71 11.07 0.04
N LYS A 337 24.04 11.07 0.10
CA LYS A 337 24.79 11.67 1.21
C LYS A 337 24.56 13.17 1.32
#